data_AF-A0A959BM30-F1
#
_entry.id   AF-A0A959BM30-F1
#
_cell.length_a   1.000
_cell.length_b   1.000
_cell.length_c   1.000
_cell.angle_alpha   90.00
_cell.angle_beta   90.00
_cell.angle_gamma   90.00
#
_symmetry.space_group_name_H-M   'P 1'
#
loop_
_entity.id
_entity.type
_entity.pdbx_description
1 polymer ?
#
loop_
_entity_poly.entity_id
_entity_poly.type
_entity_poly.pdbx_seq_one_letter_code
_entity_poly.pdbx_strand_id
1 'polypeptide(L)'
;LTEQLRDFDAVIATGSNNSARYFEAYFGKYPNIIRKNRNAIAVLAGEESAEELHELGKDIFQYFGLGCRNVSKIYVPRGYDFDPLLEALHEYREIVLHNKYKNNFDYNYAFYLLNKEDFKANGCILLREDASLQSRIASLHYEYYDKPEQVGREVESRQEDIQCIVAREGFLKRAVLPFGKAQQPELWDYADGVDTMQFLLKL
;
A
#
# COMPACT_ATOMS: atom_id res chain seq x y z
N LEU A 1 13.35 -17.72 -28.07
CA LEU A 1 13.98 -17.89 -26.74
C LEU A 1 14.89 -16.69 -26.53
N THR A 2 14.66 -15.91 -25.49
CA THR A 2 15.60 -14.89 -25.04
C THR A 2 16.78 -15.54 -24.34
N GLU A 3 17.97 -14.96 -24.47
CA GLU A 3 19.17 -15.47 -23.83
C GLU A 3 19.06 -15.38 -22.30
N GLN A 4 19.57 -16.41 -21.63
CA GLN A 4 19.62 -16.50 -20.18
C GLN A 4 20.79 -15.68 -19.65
N LEU A 5 20.56 -14.84 -18.63
CA LEU A 5 21.61 -14.08 -17.96
C LEU A 5 22.60 -15.04 -17.29
N ARG A 6 23.89 -14.93 -17.59
CA ARG A 6 24.97 -15.78 -17.07
C ARG A 6 26.09 -14.92 -16.48
N ASP A 7 27.04 -15.58 -15.82
CA ASP A 7 28.29 -14.97 -15.34
C ASP A 7 28.08 -13.79 -14.37
N PHE A 8 27.31 -14.03 -13.30
CA PHE A 8 27.08 -13.10 -12.19
C PHE A 8 27.40 -13.74 -10.84
N ASP A 9 27.84 -12.94 -9.88
CA ASP A 9 28.18 -13.40 -8.52
C ASP A 9 26.97 -13.44 -7.58
N ALA A 10 26.03 -12.50 -7.76
CA ALA A 10 24.82 -12.37 -6.97
C ALA A 10 23.72 -11.67 -7.77
N VAL A 11 22.46 -11.77 -7.30
CA VAL A 11 21.33 -11.04 -7.92
C VAL A 11 20.50 -10.27 -6.90
N ILE A 12 20.05 -9.07 -7.29
CA ILE A 12 18.97 -8.35 -6.61
C ILE A 12 17.87 -8.15 -7.65
N ALA A 13 16.74 -8.81 -7.47
CA ALA A 13 15.64 -8.80 -8.41
C ALA A 13 14.35 -8.31 -7.74
N THR A 14 13.67 -7.34 -8.35
CA THR A 14 12.42 -6.77 -7.85
C THR A 14 11.35 -6.90 -8.92
N GLY A 15 10.15 -7.32 -8.53
CA GLY A 15 9.04 -7.40 -9.47
C GLY A 15 7.70 -7.72 -8.82
N SER A 16 6.72 -8.05 -9.65
CA SER A 16 5.42 -8.54 -9.17
C SER A 16 5.57 -9.89 -8.46
N ASN A 17 4.55 -10.30 -7.70
CA ASN A 17 4.51 -11.65 -7.10
C ASN A 17 4.64 -12.75 -8.15
N ASN A 18 4.09 -12.53 -9.36
CA ASN A 18 4.25 -13.47 -10.46
C ASN A 18 5.71 -13.51 -10.96
N SER A 19 6.32 -12.34 -11.20
CA SER A 19 7.73 -12.22 -11.61
C SER A 19 8.67 -12.87 -10.60
N ALA A 20 8.43 -12.66 -9.30
CA ALA A 20 9.23 -13.24 -8.23
C ALA A 20 9.27 -14.77 -8.29
N ARG A 21 8.19 -15.45 -8.68
CA ARG A 21 8.20 -16.92 -8.85
C ARG A 21 9.19 -17.37 -9.93
N TYR A 22 9.31 -16.61 -11.02
CA TYR A 22 10.29 -16.90 -12.07
C TYR A 22 11.71 -16.57 -11.60
N PHE A 23 11.89 -15.48 -10.85
CA PHE A 23 13.18 -15.12 -10.27
C PHE A 23 13.66 -16.20 -9.29
N GLU A 24 12.79 -16.72 -8.43
CA GLU A 24 13.12 -17.82 -7.50
C GLU A 24 13.55 -19.08 -8.26
N ALA A 25 12.78 -19.48 -9.27
CA ALA A 25 13.10 -20.67 -10.07
C ALA A 25 14.46 -20.55 -10.80
N TYR A 26 14.81 -19.35 -11.25
CA TYR A 26 16.02 -19.14 -12.05
C TYR A 26 17.25 -18.78 -11.20
N PHE A 27 17.08 -17.93 -10.19
CA PHE A 27 18.15 -17.33 -9.40
C PHE A 27 18.26 -17.85 -7.96
N GLY A 28 17.27 -18.60 -7.45
CA GLY A 28 17.23 -19.02 -6.03
C GLY A 28 18.42 -19.85 -5.56
N LYS A 29 19.17 -20.45 -6.49
CA LYS A 29 20.41 -21.21 -6.21
C LYS A 29 21.68 -20.36 -6.04
N TYR A 30 21.60 -19.05 -6.32
CA TYR A 30 22.71 -18.11 -6.17
C TYR A 30 22.46 -17.19 -4.97
N PRO A 31 23.49 -16.50 -4.43
CA PRO A 31 23.27 -15.41 -3.48
C PRO A 31 22.30 -14.39 -4.07
N ASN A 32 21.16 -14.18 -3.40
CA ASN A 32 20.10 -13.36 -3.96
C ASN A 32 19.30 -12.56 -2.92
N ILE A 33 18.76 -11.44 -3.38
CA ILE A 33 17.61 -10.75 -2.79
C ILE A 33 16.51 -10.74 -3.85
N ILE A 34 15.40 -11.45 -3.60
CA ILE A 34 14.24 -11.46 -4.50
C ILE A 34 13.08 -10.76 -3.80
N ARG A 35 12.73 -9.57 -4.32
CA ARG A 35 11.69 -8.71 -3.75
C ARG A 35 10.35 -8.94 -4.44
N LYS A 36 9.35 -9.28 -3.62
CA LYS A 36 7.94 -9.41 -4.01
C LYS A 36 7.22 -8.06 -3.88
N ASN A 37 6.01 -7.99 -4.43
CA ASN A 37 5.15 -6.84 -4.21
C ASN A 37 4.67 -6.82 -2.75
N ARG A 38 4.72 -5.64 -2.12
CA ARG A 38 4.15 -5.37 -0.81
C ARG A 38 3.30 -4.10 -0.89
N ASN A 39 2.45 -3.90 0.11
CA ASN A 39 1.49 -2.81 0.18
C ASN A 39 1.66 -2.02 1.48
N ALA A 40 1.34 -0.73 1.47
CA ALA A 40 1.15 0.01 2.71
C ALA A 40 -0.32 0.00 3.11
N ILE A 41 -0.55 0.02 4.42
CA ILE A 41 -1.88 0.12 5.00
C ILE A 41 -1.95 1.32 5.95
N ALA A 42 -3.15 1.81 6.23
CA ALA A 42 -3.37 2.70 7.36
C ALA A 42 -4.38 2.12 8.35
N VAL A 43 -4.27 2.51 9.63
CA VAL A 43 -5.24 2.16 10.67
C VAL A 43 -5.72 3.45 11.32
N LEU A 44 -7.02 3.70 11.19
CA LEU A 44 -7.70 4.89 11.72
C LEU A 44 -8.41 4.54 13.02
N ALA A 45 -8.30 5.41 14.02
CA ALA A 45 -8.95 5.35 15.32
C ALA A 45 -10.42 5.80 15.27
N GLY A 46 -10.83 6.61 14.28
CA GLY A 46 -12.19 7.16 14.21
C GLY A 46 -12.30 8.61 14.69
N GLU A 47 -11.20 9.20 15.13
CA GLU A 47 -11.15 10.50 15.79
C GLU A 47 -9.98 11.35 15.26
N GLU A 48 -9.51 11.04 14.06
CA GLU A 48 -8.51 11.81 13.29
C GLU A 48 -8.93 13.26 13.08
N SER A 49 -7.98 14.19 13.19
CA SER A 49 -8.21 15.57 12.79
C SER A 49 -8.23 15.73 11.26
N ALA A 50 -8.77 16.84 10.77
CA ALA A 50 -8.76 17.14 9.34
C ALA A 50 -7.32 17.18 8.77
N GLU A 51 -6.36 17.68 9.56
CA GLU A 51 -4.95 17.71 9.19
C GLU A 51 -4.35 16.30 9.09
N GLU A 52 -4.66 15.40 10.03
CA GLU A 52 -4.20 14.01 9.96
C GLU A 52 -4.75 13.28 8.74
N LEU A 53 -6.05 13.49 8.43
CA LEU A 53 -6.69 12.93 7.24
C LEU A 53 -6.10 13.51 5.95
N HIS A 54 -5.75 14.80 5.94
CA HIS A 54 -5.05 15.44 4.83
C HIS A 54 -3.66 14.84 4.64
N GLU A 55 -2.88 14.63 5.71
CA GLU A 55 -1.57 13.98 5.65
C GLU A 55 -1.67 12.53 5.15
N LEU A 56 -2.68 11.77 5.56
CA LEU A 56 -2.95 10.44 4.99
C LEU A 56 -3.19 10.50 3.48
N GLY A 57 -3.82 11.57 2.99
CA GLY A 57 -3.96 11.82 1.56
C GLY A 57 -2.62 11.81 0.81
N LYS A 58 -1.53 12.28 1.41
CA LYS A 58 -0.19 12.20 0.80
C LYS A 58 0.24 10.76 0.64
N ASP A 59 0.03 9.93 1.66
CA ASP A 59 0.41 8.51 1.64
C ASP A 59 -0.41 7.73 0.59
N ILE A 60 -1.65 8.13 0.33
CA ILE A 60 -2.51 7.52 -0.68
C ILE A 60 -2.13 7.98 -2.09
N PHE A 61 -2.02 9.29 -2.32
CA PHE A 61 -1.99 9.87 -3.68
C PHE A 61 -0.60 10.13 -4.27
N GLN A 62 0.44 10.27 -3.45
CA GLN A 62 1.80 10.49 -3.99
C GLN A 62 2.18 9.38 -4.97
N TYR A 63 2.90 9.74 -6.04
CA TYR A 63 3.22 8.80 -7.12
C TYR A 63 2.00 8.08 -7.72
N PHE A 64 0.82 8.71 -7.70
CA PHE A 64 -0.44 8.18 -8.24
C PHE A 64 -0.95 6.90 -7.57
N GLY A 65 -0.49 6.59 -6.35
CA GLY A 65 -0.84 5.35 -5.67
C GLY A 65 -0.15 4.11 -6.24
N LEU A 66 0.93 4.27 -7.01
CA LEU A 66 1.61 3.17 -7.73
C LEU A 66 2.74 2.50 -6.92
N GLY A 67 3.13 3.07 -5.78
CA GLY A 67 4.26 2.59 -4.97
C GLY A 67 3.85 1.54 -3.94
N CYS A 68 4.79 0.68 -3.56
CA CYS A 68 4.61 -0.27 -2.45
C CYS A 68 4.42 0.40 -1.07
N ARG A 69 4.77 1.70 -0.98
CA ARG A 69 4.59 2.57 0.18
C ARG A 69 3.33 3.44 0.09
N ASN A 70 2.54 3.32 -0.98
CA ASN A 70 1.24 3.98 -1.03
C ASN A 70 0.21 3.20 -0.23
N VAL A 71 -0.57 3.91 0.56
CA VAL A 71 -1.66 3.30 1.33
C VAL A 71 -2.75 2.87 0.37
N SER A 72 -2.93 1.55 0.22
CA SER A 72 -3.93 0.93 -0.64
C SER A 72 -5.10 0.32 0.14
N LYS A 73 -4.95 0.16 1.46
CA LYS A 73 -6.02 -0.30 2.36
C LYS A 73 -6.01 0.48 3.67
N ILE A 74 -7.18 0.80 4.19
CA ILE A 74 -7.38 1.35 5.52
C ILE A 74 -8.20 0.42 6.42
N TYR A 75 -7.88 0.38 7.70
CA TYR A 75 -8.71 -0.26 8.73
C TYR A 75 -9.41 0.84 9.53
N VAL A 76 -10.72 0.73 9.70
CA VAL A 76 -11.54 1.74 10.37
C VAL A 76 -12.44 1.10 11.44
N PRO A 77 -12.81 1.79 12.52
CA PRO A 77 -13.70 1.21 13.53
C PRO A 77 -15.09 0.96 12.96
N ARG A 78 -15.83 -0.01 13.50
CA ARG A 78 -17.26 -0.21 13.19
C ARG A 78 -18.03 1.11 13.36
N GLY A 79 -18.79 1.47 12.33
CA GLY A 79 -19.58 2.71 12.33
C GLY A 79 -18.78 3.97 11.99
N TYR A 80 -17.57 3.83 11.43
CA TYR A 80 -16.77 4.96 10.96
C TYR A 80 -17.54 5.84 9.97
N ASP A 81 -17.52 7.15 10.21
CA ASP A 81 -18.01 8.16 9.30
C ASP A 81 -16.93 8.50 8.26
N PHE A 82 -17.23 8.24 6.99
CA PHE A 82 -16.28 8.44 5.89
C PHE A 82 -16.32 9.86 5.33
N ASP A 83 -17.30 10.68 5.69
CA ASP A 83 -17.46 12.02 5.12
C ASP A 83 -16.22 12.90 5.39
N PRO A 84 -15.67 12.98 6.63
CA PRO A 84 -14.45 13.75 6.89
C PRO A 84 -13.24 13.27 6.08
N LEU A 85 -13.08 11.96 5.92
CA LEU A 85 -12.01 11.37 5.11
C LEU A 85 -12.18 11.75 3.65
N LEU A 86 -13.37 11.59 3.08
CA LEU A 86 -13.65 11.92 1.69
C LEU A 86 -13.47 13.41 1.41
N GLU A 87 -13.82 14.29 2.34
CA GLU A 87 -13.57 15.73 2.24
C GLU A 87 -12.06 16.03 2.20
N ALA A 88 -11.28 15.48 3.14
CA ALA A 88 -9.83 15.68 3.17
C ALA A 88 -9.15 15.14 1.91
N LEU A 89 -9.55 13.96 1.42
CA LEU A 89 -9.01 13.37 0.19
C LEU A 89 -9.40 14.17 -1.06
N HIS A 90 -10.51 14.90 -1.05
CA HIS A 90 -10.95 15.71 -2.19
C HIS A 90 -10.04 16.93 -2.45
N GLU A 91 -9.23 17.33 -1.47
CA GLU A 91 -8.19 18.35 -1.70
C GLU A 91 -7.16 17.91 -2.76
N TYR A 92 -6.97 16.60 -2.93
CA TYR A 92 -6.07 16.01 -3.93
C TYR A 92 -6.74 15.83 -5.31
N ARG A 93 -7.95 16.36 -5.53
CA ARG A 93 -8.74 16.12 -6.77
C ARG A 93 -8.01 16.45 -8.07
N GLU A 94 -7.04 17.35 -8.06
CA GLU A 94 -6.25 17.71 -9.25
C GLU A 94 -5.53 16.50 -9.87
N ILE A 95 -5.35 15.41 -9.12
CA ILE A 95 -4.79 14.15 -9.66
C ILE A 95 -5.58 13.61 -10.85
N VAL A 96 -6.90 13.86 -10.93
CA VAL A 96 -7.73 13.44 -12.07
C VAL A 96 -7.50 14.27 -13.33
N LEU A 97 -6.73 15.37 -13.26
CA LEU A 97 -6.30 16.09 -14.45
C LEU A 97 -5.24 15.29 -15.23
N HIS A 98 -4.64 14.27 -14.63
CA HIS A 98 -3.79 13.32 -15.34
C HIS A 98 -4.63 12.22 -16.00
N ASN A 99 -4.67 12.24 -17.34
CA ASN A 99 -5.47 11.30 -18.15
C ASN A 99 -5.31 9.82 -17.76
N LYS A 100 -4.09 9.36 -17.47
CA LYS A 100 -3.86 7.95 -17.07
C LYS A 100 -4.55 7.61 -15.75
N TYR A 101 -4.50 8.51 -14.78
CA TYR A 101 -5.18 8.31 -13.50
C TYR A 101 -6.70 8.40 -13.68
N LYS A 102 -7.17 9.43 -14.39
CA LYS A 102 -8.59 9.61 -14.70
C LYS A 102 -9.20 8.40 -15.41
N ASN A 103 -8.50 7.82 -16.39
CA ASN A 103 -8.97 6.63 -17.08
C ASN A 103 -9.16 5.44 -16.12
N ASN A 104 -8.29 5.29 -15.11
CA ASN A 104 -8.46 4.26 -14.08
C ASN A 104 -9.65 4.57 -13.17
N PHE A 105 -9.83 5.82 -12.74
CA PHE A 105 -10.98 6.25 -11.96
C PHE A 105 -12.29 5.99 -12.70
N ASP A 106 -12.43 6.49 -13.93
CA ASP A 106 -13.65 6.36 -14.74
C ASP A 106 -13.95 4.87 -15.04
N TYR A 107 -12.92 4.07 -15.33
CA TYR A 107 -13.07 2.62 -15.54
C TYR A 107 -13.56 1.91 -14.28
N ASN A 108 -12.92 2.14 -13.13
CA ASN A 108 -13.27 1.47 -11.89
C ASN A 108 -14.65 1.91 -11.39
N TYR A 109 -15.00 3.19 -11.53
CA TYR A 109 -16.32 3.72 -11.20
C TYR A 109 -17.40 3.02 -12.01
N ALA A 110 -17.24 2.94 -13.34
CA ALA A 110 -18.19 2.25 -14.21
C ALA A 110 -18.26 0.75 -13.91
N PHE A 111 -17.11 0.10 -13.64
CA PHE A 111 -17.04 -1.31 -13.30
C PHE A 111 -17.82 -1.63 -12.02
N TYR A 112 -17.60 -0.88 -10.92
CA TYR A 112 -18.31 -1.09 -9.66
C TYR A 112 -19.81 -0.81 -9.81
N LEU A 113 -20.18 0.25 -10.54
CA LEU A 113 -21.58 0.59 -10.79
C LEU A 113 -22.32 -0.52 -11.57
N LEU A 114 -21.68 -1.06 -12.63
CA LEU A 114 -22.27 -2.13 -13.44
C LEU A 114 -22.42 -3.44 -12.67
N ASN A 115 -21.48 -3.73 -11.77
CA ASN A 115 -21.54 -4.91 -10.91
C ASN A 115 -22.48 -4.75 -9.70
N LYS A 116 -23.04 -3.55 -9.49
CA LYS A 116 -23.81 -3.22 -8.28
C LYS A 116 -23.02 -3.46 -6.99
N GLU A 117 -21.71 -3.20 -7.05
CA GLU A 117 -20.86 -3.21 -5.87
C GLU A 117 -21.11 -1.92 -5.07
N ASP A 118 -21.17 -2.03 -3.74
CA ASP A 118 -21.25 -0.86 -2.88
C ASP A 118 -19.88 -0.21 -2.76
N PHE A 119 -19.81 1.08 -3.07
CA PHE A 119 -18.60 1.89 -2.90
C PHE A 119 -18.97 3.32 -2.51
N LYS A 120 -18.05 4.00 -1.83
CA LYS A 120 -18.10 5.44 -1.58
C LYS A 120 -17.14 6.12 -2.54
N ALA A 121 -17.39 7.36 -2.91
CA ALA A 121 -16.52 8.07 -3.83
C ALA A 121 -16.49 9.55 -3.52
N ASN A 122 -15.34 10.16 -3.72
CA ASN A 122 -15.27 11.57 -4.07
C ASN A 122 -14.75 11.68 -5.51
N GLY A 123 -14.75 12.86 -6.11
CA GLY A 123 -14.38 13.04 -7.52
C GLY A 123 -12.97 12.58 -7.94
N CYS A 124 -12.15 12.02 -7.04
CA CYS A 124 -10.81 11.51 -7.35
C CYS A 124 -10.43 10.15 -6.73
N ILE A 125 -11.27 9.54 -5.88
CA ILE A 125 -10.99 8.22 -5.29
C ILE A 125 -12.27 7.43 -5.00
N LEU A 126 -12.17 6.10 -5.07
CA LEU A 126 -13.25 5.15 -4.80
C LEU A 126 -12.90 4.30 -3.57
N LEU A 127 -13.74 4.31 -2.53
CA LEU A 127 -13.58 3.51 -1.34
C LEU A 127 -14.50 2.28 -1.41
N ARG A 128 -13.92 1.09 -1.27
CA ARG A 128 -14.66 -0.19 -1.32
C ARG A 128 -14.31 -1.06 -0.12
N GLU A 129 -15.30 -1.73 0.45
CA GLU A 129 -15.05 -2.74 1.49
C GLU A 129 -14.42 -3.98 0.85
N ASP A 130 -13.17 -4.30 1.22
CA ASP A 130 -12.46 -5.47 0.67
C ASP A 130 -11.33 -5.93 1.61
N ALA A 131 -11.20 -7.25 1.74
CA ALA A 131 -10.15 -7.87 2.54
C ALA A 131 -8.75 -7.76 1.90
N SER A 132 -8.63 -7.57 0.58
CA SER A 132 -7.34 -7.55 -0.11
C SER A 132 -6.54 -6.29 0.23
N LEU A 133 -5.24 -6.46 0.49
CA LEU A 133 -4.32 -5.34 0.79
C LEU A 133 -4.13 -4.42 -0.41
N GLN A 134 -4.06 -5.00 -1.61
CA GLN A 134 -3.87 -4.27 -2.85
C GLN A 134 -5.22 -3.74 -3.37
N SER A 135 -5.29 -2.45 -3.63
CA SER A 135 -6.39 -1.80 -4.36
C SER A 135 -5.96 -1.44 -5.79
N ARG A 136 -6.95 -1.19 -6.65
CA ARG A 136 -6.70 -0.63 -8.00
C ARG A 136 -6.32 0.85 -7.90
N ILE A 137 -5.66 1.38 -8.93
CA ILE A 137 -5.41 2.83 -9.06
C ILE A 137 -6.74 3.58 -8.94
N ALA A 138 -6.73 4.69 -8.23
CA ALA A 138 -7.91 5.49 -7.89
C ALA A 138 -8.96 4.76 -7.03
N SER A 139 -8.59 3.65 -6.39
CA SER A 139 -9.40 2.96 -5.39
C SER A 139 -8.61 2.77 -4.09
N LEU A 140 -9.33 2.74 -2.98
CA LEU A 140 -8.83 2.48 -1.64
C LEU A 140 -9.71 1.42 -1.00
N HIS A 141 -9.12 0.33 -0.53
CA HIS A 141 -9.89 -0.67 0.22
C HIS A 141 -10.07 -0.22 1.66
N TYR A 142 -11.20 -0.57 2.26
CA TYR A 142 -11.38 -0.46 3.70
C TYR A 142 -11.91 -1.75 4.31
N GLU A 143 -11.63 -1.95 5.59
CA GLU A 143 -12.21 -3.03 6.38
C GLU A 143 -12.50 -2.52 7.80
N TYR A 144 -13.65 -2.94 8.35
CA TYR A 144 -14.02 -2.58 9.71
C TYR A 144 -13.30 -3.46 10.74
N TYR A 145 -12.92 -2.87 11.86
CA TYR A 145 -12.50 -3.60 13.05
C TYR A 145 -13.37 -3.25 14.26
N ASP A 146 -13.49 -4.20 15.20
CA ASP A 146 -14.15 -3.94 16.49
C ASP A 146 -13.14 -3.52 17.56
N LYS A 147 -11.92 -4.07 17.50
CA LYS A 147 -10.82 -3.78 18.44
C LYS A 147 -9.48 -3.66 17.72
N PRO A 148 -8.61 -2.68 18.06
CA PRO A 148 -7.31 -2.50 17.41
C PRO A 148 -6.41 -3.74 17.47
N GLU A 149 -6.55 -4.59 18.49
CA GLU A 149 -5.78 -5.84 18.60
C GLU A 149 -6.13 -6.86 17.51
N GLN A 150 -7.33 -6.78 16.91
CA GLN A 150 -7.69 -7.61 15.76
C GLN A 150 -6.83 -7.24 14.55
N VAL A 151 -6.72 -5.94 14.27
CA VAL A 151 -5.88 -5.41 13.19
C VAL A 151 -4.42 -5.79 13.41
N GLY A 152 -3.92 -5.68 14.64
CA GLY A 152 -2.57 -6.11 14.98
C GLY A 152 -2.29 -7.58 14.65
N ARG A 153 -3.24 -8.49 14.92
CA ARG A 153 -3.11 -9.91 14.57
C ARG A 153 -3.17 -10.15 13.06
N GLU A 154 -4.05 -9.46 12.36
CA GLU A 154 -4.15 -9.60 10.90
C GLU A 154 -2.87 -9.12 10.20
N VAL A 155 -2.37 -7.95 10.61
CA VAL A 155 -1.11 -7.39 10.13
C VAL A 155 0.06 -8.34 10.36
N GLU A 156 0.13 -8.97 11.53
CA GLU A 156 1.16 -9.97 11.83
C GLU A 156 1.06 -11.18 10.88
N SER A 157 -0.15 -11.68 10.64
CA SER A 157 -0.38 -12.81 9.74
C SER A 157 -0.04 -12.52 8.26
N ARG A 158 -0.01 -11.23 7.88
CA ARG A 158 0.27 -10.77 6.50
C ARG A 158 1.54 -9.94 6.41
N GLN A 159 2.47 -10.09 7.36
CA GLN A 159 3.68 -9.26 7.44
C GLN A 159 4.55 -9.31 6.17
N GLU A 160 4.55 -10.42 5.44
CA GLU A 160 5.33 -10.58 4.20
C GLU A 160 4.77 -9.77 3.04
N ASP A 161 3.49 -9.37 3.11
CA ASP A 161 2.77 -8.60 2.08
C ASP A 161 2.66 -7.11 2.44
N ILE A 162 3.09 -6.71 3.63
CA ILE A 162 2.99 -5.33 4.15
C ILE A 162 4.38 -4.68 4.16
N GLN A 163 4.50 -3.51 3.53
CA GLN A 163 5.73 -2.73 3.48
C GLN A 163 5.84 -1.78 4.67
N CYS A 164 4.75 -1.10 5.01
CA CYS A 164 4.68 -0.21 6.16
C CYS A 164 3.23 -0.04 6.62
N ILE A 165 3.07 0.43 7.85
CA ILE A 165 1.78 0.64 8.50
C ILE A 165 1.72 2.08 8.94
N VAL A 166 0.71 2.82 8.50
CA VAL A 166 0.47 4.20 8.88
C VAL A 166 -0.60 4.25 9.97
N ALA A 167 -0.32 4.85 11.10
CA ALA A 167 -1.29 5.03 12.18
C ALA A 167 -0.81 6.09 13.16
N ARG A 168 -1.69 6.51 14.07
CA ARG A 168 -1.26 7.28 15.25
C ARG A 168 -0.29 6.47 16.10
N GLU A 169 0.72 7.16 16.62
CA GLU A 169 1.71 6.55 17.49
C GLU A 169 1.05 5.95 18.75
N GLY A 170 1.45 4.74 19.12
CA GLY A 170 0.89 4.01 20.26
C GLY A 170 -0.48 3.36 20.04
N PHE A 171 -1.12 3.58 18.88
CA PHE A 171 -2.42 2.98 18.58
C PHE A 171 -2.32 1.45 18.40
N LEU A 172 -1.26 0.99 17.74
CA LEU A 172 -0.92 -0.42 17.63
C LEU A 172 0.27 -0.75 18.53
N LYS A 173 0.33 -1.98 19.05
CA LYS A 173 1.48 -2.51 19.80
C LYS A 173 2.64 -2.91 18.88
N ARG A 174 3.00 -2.04 17.95
CA ARG A 174 4.01 -2.23 16.90
C ARG A 174 4.48 -0.87 16.38
N ALA A 175 5.69 -0.83 15.81
CA ALA A 175 6.16 0.30 15.03
C ALA A 175 5.20 0.65 13.88
N VAL A 176 4.83 1.92 13.81
CA VAL A 176 3.98 2.52 12.78
C VAL A 176 4.63 3.81 12.31
N LEU A 177 4.29 4.24 11.10
CA LEU A 177 4.66 5.55 10.57
C LEU A 177 3.52 6.54 10.87
N PRO A 178 3.84 7.80 11.22
CA PRO A 178 2.85 8.86 11.26
C PRO A 178 2.22 9.09 9.87
N PHE A 179 1.02 9.67 9.84
CA PHE A 179 0.38 10.10 8.59
C PHE A 179 1.29 11.07 7.80
N GLY A 180 1.32 10.90 6.48
CA GLY A 180 2.11 11.70 5.54
C GLY A 180 3.58 11.27 5.41
N LYS A 181 4.00 10.21 6.10
CA LYS A 181 5.40 9.75 6.17
C LYS A 181 5.70 8.46 5.42
N ALA A 182 4.71 7.80 4.83
CA ALA A 182 4.92 6.51 4.18
C ALA A 182 5.99 6.57 3.06
N GLN A 183 6.05 7.69 2.35
CA GLN A 183 6.97 7.96 1.25
C GLN A 183 8.28 8.64 1.67
N GLN A 184 8.58 8.72 2.98
CA GLN A 184 9.80 9.32 3.53
C GLN A 184 10.60 8.26 4.30
N PRO A 185 11.09 7.19 3.64
CA PRO A 185 11.86 6.15 4.32
C PRO A 185 13.18 6.69 4.86
N GLU A 186 13.56 6.23 6.05
CA GLU A 186 14.87 6.50 6.64
C GLU A 186 15.98 5.67 5.96
N LEU A 187 17.24 6.04 6.20
CA LEU A 187 18.40 5.36 5.59
C LEU A 187 18.48 3.86 5.91
N TRP A 188 17.89 3.43 7.02
CA TRP A 188 17.84 2.04 7.48
C TRP A 188 16.48 1.36 7.20
N ASP A 189 15.53 2.07 6.57
CA ASP A 189 14.20 1.54 6.22
C ASP A 189 14.25 0.83 4.86
N TYR A 190 14.97 -0.31 4.83
CA TYR A 190 15.13 -1.11 3.63
C TYR A 190 13.78 -1.66 3.15
N ALA A 191 13.57 -1.63 1.82
CA ALA A 191 12.46 -2.37 1.20
C ALA A 191 12.46 -3.80 1.70
N ASP A 192 11.28 -4.36 1.98
CA ASP A 192 11.04 -5.69 2.54
C ASP A 192 11.71 -6.06 3.89
N GLY A 193 12.48 -5.15 4.49
CA GLY A 193 13.22 -5.36 5.75
C GLY A 193 14.59 -6.02 5.59
N VAL A 194 15.02 -6.33 4.37
CA VAL A 194 16.34 -6.95 4.12
C VAL A 194 17.43 -5.89 3.93
N ASP A 195 18.42 -5.91 4.82
CA ASP A 195 19.61 -5.05 4.74
C ASP A 195 20.44 -5.38 3.50
N THR A 196 20.30 -4.51 2.49
CA THR A 196 20.97 -4.68 1.20
C THR A 196 22.47 -4.43 1.32
N MET A 197 22.89 -3.53 2.22
CA MET A 197 24.31 -3.23 2.40
C MET A 197 25.01 -4.40 3.08
N GLN A 198 24.39 -4.99 4.10
CA GLN A 198 24.90 -6.19 4.74
C GLN A 198 24.97 -7.37 3.76
N PHE A 199 23.97 -7.53 2.89
CA PHE A 199 24.02 -8.54 1.83
C PHE A 199 25.24 -8.35 0.93
N LEU A 200 25.44 -7.14 0.40
CA LEU A 200 26.56 -6.82 -0.49
C LEU A 200 27.93 -7.00 0.17
N LEU A 201 28.06 -6.71 1.47
CA LEU A 201 29.30 -6.89 2.23
C LEU A 201 29.64 -8.36 2.54
N LYS A 202 28.69 -9.28 2.36
CA LYS A 202 28.87 -10.73 2.59
C LYS A 202 29.18 -11.52 1.31
N LEU A 203 29.18 -10.88 0.14
CA LEU A 203 29.56 -11.47 -1.14
C LEU A 203 31.09 -11.63 -1.22
#